data_AF-A0A314Z6M9-F1
#
_entry.id   AF-A0A314Z6M9-F1
#
_cell.length_a   1.000
_cell.length_b   1.000
_cell.length_c   1.000
_cell.angle_alpha   90.00
_cell.angle_beta   90.00
_cell.angle_gamma   90.00
#
_symmetry.space_group_name_H-M   'P 1'
#
loop_
_entity.id
_entity.type
_entity.pdbx_description
1 polymer ?
#
loop_
_entity_poly.entity_id
_entity_poly.type
_entity_poly.pdbx_seq_one_letter_code
_entity_poly.pdbx_strand_id
1 'polypeptide(L)'
;MSQDPVAAATWVDANVTSYCYNGGVNIKYVAVGNEPFLKTYNGTYLKTTLPALKNIQEALNNAGLGSQVKATVPFNADIYFSPDSDPVPSTGDFRPEIRDSLIEIIQYLHTNDAPFTVNIYPFLSLYGNAYFPFGFAFFDGTSKPIKDGDLLYTNVFDANFDTLVWSLTKAGFPEMKIVVGRWAGQLMVT
;
A
#
# COMPACT_ATOMS: atom_id res chain seq x y z
N MET A 1 -21.31 1.20 -4.58
CA MET A 1 -19.95 0.62 -4.69
C MET A 1 -19.66 -0.39 -3.59
N SER A 2 -19.55 -0.02 -2.30
CA SER A 2 -19.28 -1.00 -1.23
C SER A 2 -20.49 -1.87 -0.85
N GLN A 3 -21.70 -1.31 -0.90
CA GLN A 3 -22.95 -1.98 -0.54
C GLN A 3 -23.81 -2.37 -1.77
N ASP A 4 -23.35 -2.01 -2.97
CA ASP A 4 -24.11 -2.17 -4.20
C ASP A 4 -23.17 -2.69 -5.30
N PRO A 5 -23.21 -4.01 -5.59
CA PRO A 5 -22.45 -4.61 -6.67
C PRO A 5 -22.87 -4.13 -8.06
N VAL A 6 -24.13 -3.73 -8.25
CA VAL A 6 -24.61 -3.21 -9.54
C VAL A 6 -23.93 -1.87 -9.83
N ALA A 7 -23.87 -0.98 -8.84
CA ALA A 7 -23.12 0.27 -8.96
C ALA A 7 -21.63 0.01 -9.30
N ALA A 8 -21.02 -1.02 -8.71
CA ALA A 8 -19.64 -1.39 -9.03
C ALA A 8 -19.46 -1.86 -10.48
N ALA A 9 -20.37 -2.72 -10.96
CA ALA A 9 -20.40 -3.16 -12.34
C ALA A 9 -20.59 -1.99 -13.32
N THR A 10 -21.53 -1.09 -13.05
CA THR A 10 -21.76 0.11 -13.88
C THR A 10 -20.51 0.99 -13.94
N TRP A 11 -19.82 1.17 -12.81
CA TRP A 11 -18.58 1.95 -12.80
C TRP A 11 -17.47 1.28 -13.61
N VAL A 12 -17.30 -0.04 -13.48
CA VAL A 12 -16.29 -0.81 -14.25
C VAL A 12 -16.58 -0.74 -15.74
N ASP A 13 -17.84 -0.89 -16.15
CA ASP A 13 -18.23 -0.79 -17.55
C ASP A 13 -17.88 0.59 -18.14
N ALA A 14 -18.25 1.66 -17.44
CA ALA A 14 -18.04 3.03 -17.90
C ALA A 14 -16.56 3.49 -17.87
N ASN A 15 -15.76 3.01 -16.91
CA ASN A 15 -14.42 3.54 -16.64
C ASN A 15 -13.26 2.59 -16.97
N VAL A 16 -13.55 1.31 -17.18
CA VAL A 16 -12.53 0.30 -17.49
C VAL A 16 -12.85 -0.36 -18.83
N THR A 17 -13.96 -1.09 -18.91
CA THR A 17 -14.30 -1.90 -20.09
C THR A 17 -14.40 -1.06 -21.35
N SER A 18 -15.04 0.12 -21.26
CA SER A 18 -15.18 1.08 -22.37
C SER A 18 -13.84 1.53 -22.98
N TYR A 19 -12.72 1.42 -22.25
CA TYR A 19 -11.39 1.82 -22.72
C TYR A 19 -10.48 0.63 -23.06
N CYS A 20 -10.88 -0.60 -22.75
CA CYS A 20 -10.12 -1.83 -23.00
C CYS A 20 -10.44 -2.46 -24.37
N TYR A 21 -10.46 -1.67 -25.44
CA TYR A 21 -10.59 -2.16 -26.83
C TYR A 21 -9.21 -2.24 -27.51
N ASN A 22 -9.15 -2.83 -28.72
CA ASN A 22 -7.89 -2.92 -29.47
C ASN A 22 -7.37 -1.52 -29.83
N GLY A 23 -6.17 -1.17 -29.36
CA GLY A 23 -5.61 0.19 -29.47
C GLY A 23 -6.09 1.17 -28.40
N GLY A 24 -6.86 0.69 -27.40
CA GLY A 24 -7.30 1.45 -26.25
C GLY A 24 -6.26 1.57 -25.13
N VAL A 25 -6.73 1.89 -23.92
CA VAL A 25 -5.86 2.11 -22.75
C VAL A 25 -5.43 0.77 -22.15
N ASN A 26 -4.13 0.62 -21.90
CA ASN A 26 -3.59 -0.55 -21.19
C ASN A 26 -3.73 -0.36 -19.66
N ILE A 27 -4.94 -0.60 -19.15
CA ILE A 27 -5.22 -0.52 -17.72
C ILE A 27 -4.65 -1.78 -17.04
N LYS A 28 -3.87 -1.59 -15.96
CA LYS A 28 -3.31 -2.70 -15.17
C LYS A 28 -3.95 -2.84 -13.79
N TYR A 29 -4.24 -1.72 -13.15
CA TYR A 29 -4.76 -1.69 -11.80
C TYR A 29 -5.90 -0.70 -11.65
N VAL A 30 -6.87 -1.06 -10.82
CA VAL A 30 -7.92 -0.15 -10.35
C VAL A 30 -7.70 0.09 -8.86
N ALA A 31 -7.34 1.31 -8.49
CA ALA A 31 -7.17 1.71 -7.09
C ALA A 31 -8.54 2.00 -6.46
N VAL A 32 -8.94 1.16 -5.49
CA VAL A 32 -10.21 1.31 -4.75
C VAL A 32 -9.96 2.14 -3.50
N GLY A 33 -10.19 3.44 -3.62
CA GLY A 33 -9.87 4.42 -2.59
C GLY A 33 -8.41 4.86 -2.64
N ASN A 34 -8.03 5.73 -1.70
CA ASN A 34 -6.66 6.18 -1.53
C ASN A 34 -6.39 6.45 -0.05
N GLU A 35 -5.52 5.64 0.53
CA GLU A 35 -5.08 5.70 1.93
C GLU A 35 -6.25 5.60 2.93
N PRO A 36 -7.18 4.63 2.78
CA PRO A 36 -8.43 4.60 3.55
C PRO A 36 -8.23 4.39 5.05
N PHE A 37 -7.06 3.85 5.47
CA PHE A 37 -6.76 3.50 6.85
C PHE A 37 -5.82 4.51 7.53
N LEU A 38 -5.67 5.71 6.96
CA LEU A 38 -4.96 6.81 7.62
C LEU A 38 -5.52 7.05 9.03
N LYS A 39 -4.63 7.31 9.99
CA LYS A 39 -5.03 7.64 11.37
C LYS A 39 -6.03 8.78 11.43
N THR A 40 -5.88 9.78 10.56
CA THR A 40 -6.75 10.97 10.49
C THR A 40 -8.19 10.66 10.11
N TYR A 41 -8.46 9.52 9.47
CA TYR A 41 -9.82 9.09 9.15
C TYR A 41 -10.50 8.35 10.29
N ASN A 42 -9.81 8.07 11.39
CA ASN A 42 -10.36 7.47 12.61
C ASN A 42 -11.30 6.29 12.34
N GLY A 43 -10.89 5.39 11.44
CA GLY A 43 -11.62 4.18 11.11
C GLY A 43 -12.83 4.33 10.18
N THR A 44 -13.09 5.52 9.63
CA THR A 44 -14.26 5.82 8.77
C THR A 44 -14.47 4.79 7.65
N TYR A 45 -13.39 4.30 7.04
CA TYR A 45 -13.46 3.42 5.87
C TYR A 45 -13.18 1.93 6.15
N LEU A 46 -12.99 1.53 7.42
CA LEU A 46 -12.62 0.15 7.78
C LEU A 46 -13.65 -0.86 7.29
N LYS A 47 -14.94 -0.54 7.44
CA LYS A 47 -16.06 -1.43 7.08
C LYS A 47 -16.42 -1.40 5.58
N THR A 48 -15.95 -0.40 4.84
CA THR A 48 -16.37 -0.19 3.44
C THR A 48 -15.30 -0.57 2.42
N THR A 49 -14.03 -0.57 2.82
CA THR A 49 -12.89 -0.76 1.90
C THR A 49 -12.91 -2.17 1.29
N LEU A 50 -12.96 -3.22 2.11
CA LEU A 50 -12.95 -4.60 1.61
C LEU A 50 -14.19 -4.92 0.74
N PRO A 51 -15.43 -4.56 1.13
CA PRO A 51 -16.59 -4.76 0.25
C PRO A 51 -16.49 -4.03 -1.10
N ALA A 52 -15.98 -2.79 -1.11
CA ALA A 52 -15.77 -2.07 -2.36
C ALA A 52 -14.72 -2.75 -3.25
N LEU A 53 -13.61 -3.18 -2.65
CA LEU A 53 -12.54 -3.91 -3.35
C LEU A 53 -13.09 -5.20 -3.98
N LYS A 54 -13.86 -5.97 -3.22
CA LYS A 54 -14.51 -7.20 -3.69
C LYS A 54 -15.43 -6.94 -4.88
N ASN A 55 -16.35 -5.99 -4.74
CA ASN A 55 -17.32 -5.70 -5.79
C ASN A 55 -16.64 -5.22 -7.09
N ILE A 56 -15.58 -4.42 -7.00
CA ILE A 56 -14.82 -3.99 -8.19
C ILE A 56 -14.09 -5.17 -8.83
N GLN A 57 -13.38 -6.00 -8.06
CA GLN A 57 -12.67 -7.16 -8.61
C GLN A 57 -13.63 -8.16 -9.24
N GLU A 58 -14.79 -8.42 -8.62
CA GLU A 58 -15.83 -9.28 -9.17
C GLU A 58 -16.42 -8.71 -10.46
N ALA A 59 -16.66 -7.39 -10.53
CA ALA A 59 -17.10 -6.73 -11.75
C ALA A 59 -16.05 -6.86 -12.88
N LEU A 60 -14.76 -6.72 -12.58
CA LEU A 60 -13.68 -6.95 -13.55
C LEU A 60 -13.64 -8.41 -14.01
N ASN A 61 -13.83 -9.37 -13.10
CA ASN A 61 -13.90 -10.80 -13.41
C ASN A 61 -15.08 -11.10 -14.36
N ASN A 62 -16.27 -10.56 -14.05
CA ASN A 62 -17.49 -10.75 -14.85
C ASN A 62 -17.39 -10.10 -16.23
N ALA A 63 -16.63 -9.00 -16.36
CA ALA A 63 -16.32 -8.37 -17.64
C ALA A 63 -15.22 -9.11 -18.45
N GLY A 64 -14.67 -10.23 -17.93
CA GLY A 64 -13.60 -10.99 -18.58
C GLY A 64 -12.22 -10.33 -18.49
N LEU A 65 -12.08 -9.26 -17.70
CA LEU A 65 -10.83 -8.49 -17.55
C LEU A 65 -10.02 -8.90 -16.32
N GLY A 66 -10.56 -9.74 -15.44
CA GLY A 66 -9.98 -10.09 -14.14
C GLY A 66 -8.57 -10.71 -14.17
N SER A 67 -8.12 -11.24 -15.31
CA SER A 67 -6.73 -11.73 -15.48
C SER A 67 -5.75 -10.63 -15.89
N GLN A 68 -6.23 -9.51 -16.43
CA GLN A 68 -5.42 -8.41 -16.96
C GLN A 68 -5.44 -7.17 -16.06
N VAL A 69 -6.59 -6.91 -15.44
CA VAL A 69 -6.82 -5.76 -14.56
C VAL A 69 -7.11 -6.26 -13.16
N LYS A 70 -6.30 -5.81 -12.19
CA LYS A 70 -6.47 -6.17 -10.77
C LYS A 70 -6.91 -4.96 -9.96
N ALA A 71 -7.89 -5.16 -9.09
CA ALA A 71 -8.25 -4.17 -8.09
C ALA A 71 -7.22 -4.19 -6.95
N THR A 72 -6.81 -3.02 -6.47
CA THR A 72 -5.89 -2.87 -5.33
C THR A 72 -6.35 -1.73 -4.43
N VAL A 73 -5.76 -1.60 -3.25
CA VAL A 73 -5.99 -0.49 -2.33
C VAL A 73 -4.64 0.17 -2.03
N PRO A 74 -4.41 1.42 -2.45
CA PRO A 74 -3.22 2.15 -2.05
C PRO A 74 -3.30 2.51 -0.56
N PHE A 75 -2.49 1.89 0.28
CA PHE A 75 -2.35 2.23 1.69
C PHE A 75 -1.24 3.26 1.92
N ASN A 76 -1.32 4.03 2.99
CA ASN A 76 -0.20 4.86 3.43
C ASN A 76 0.76 4.01 4.28
N ALA A 77 2.05 4.33 4.29
CA ALA A 77 3.03 3.70 5.17
C ALA A 77 2.74 3.85 6.68
N ASP A 78 1.75 4.67 7.07
CA ASP A 78 1.32 4.81 8.45
C ASP A 78 0.63 3.55 9.03
N ILE A 79 0.23 2.58 8.21
CA ILE A 79 -0.51 1.37 8.63
C ILE A 79 0.38 0.30 9.31
N TYR A 80 1.70 0.46 9.26
CA TYR A 80 2.68 -0.40 9.93
C TYR A 80 3.70 0.45 10.68
N PHE A 81 4.40 -0.18 11.62
CA PHE A 81 5.40 0.48 12.45
C PHE A 81 6.40 -0.53 12.99
N SER A 82 7.59 -0.05 13.35
CA SER A 82 8.48 -0.75 14.28
C SER A 82 8.21 -0.22 15.69
N PRO A 83 8.17 -1.08 16.73
CA PRO A 83 8.01 -0.63 18.11
C PRO A 83 9.14 0.32 18.53
N ASP A 84 8.82 1.36 19.32
CA ASP A 84 9.82 2.33 19.81
C ASP A 84 10.91 1.68 20.67
N SER A 85 10.61 0.54 21.30
CA SER A 85 11.56 -0.24 22.08
C SER A 85 12.63 -0.93 21.23
N ASP A 86 12.34 -1.18 19.94
CA ASP A 86 13.25 -1.83 18.99
C ASP A 86 12.96 -1.33 17.56
N PRO A 87 13.38 -0.10 17.22
CA PRO A 87 12.94 0.61 16.02
C PRO A 87 13.72 0.20 14.76
N VAL A 88 13.71 -1.10 14.45
CA VAL A 88 14.35 -1.69 13.25
C VAL A 88 13.31 -2.34 12.32
N PRO A 89 13.55 -2.43 11.01
CA PRO A 89 12.56 -2.98 10.07
C PRO A 89 12.07 -4.40 10.37
N SER A 90 12.93 -5.30 10.85
CA SER A 90 12.59 -6.70 11.17
C SER A 90 11.56 -6.85 12.29
N THR A 91 11.43 -5.84 13.16
CA THR A 91 10.41 -5.79 14.21
C THR A 91 9.07 -5.24 13.71
N GLY A 92 9.01 -4.81 12.44
CA GLY A 92 7.81 -4.26 11.79
C GLY A 92 6.56 -5.11 11.96
N ASP A 93 5.45 -4.47 12.30
CA ASP A 93 4.13 -5.09 12.34
C ASP A 93 3.05 -4.08 11.92
N PHE A 94 1.88 -4.58 11.52
CA PHE A 94 0.72 -3.74 11.27
C PHE A 94 0.17 -3.15 12.56
N ARG A 95 -0.38 -1.94 12.49
CA ARG A 95 -0.98 -1.29 13.65
C ARG A 95 -2.10 -2.17 14.24
N PRO A 96 -2.12 -2.42 15.55
CA PRO A 96 -3.03 -3.40 16.16
C PRO A 96 -4.51 -3.14 15.87
N GLU A 97 -4.93 -1.87 15.85
CA GLU A 97 -6.34 -1.48 15.72
C GLU A 97 -6.92 -1.66 14.31
N ILE A 98 -6.08 -1.87 13.29
CA ILE A 98 -6.50 -2.13 11.91
C ILE A 98 -6.02 -3.49 11.38
N ARG A 99 -5.22 -4.21 12.17
CA ARG A 99 -4.48 -5.42 11.75
C ARG A 99 -5.40 -6.45 11.11
N ASP A 100 -6.46 -6.84 11.80
CA ASP A 100 -7.36 -7.90 11.35
C ASP A 100 -8.06 -7.53 10.03
N SER A 101 -8.60 -6.30 9.95
CA SER A 101 -9.23 -5.80 8.73
C SER A 101 -8.26 -5.69 7.55
N LEU A 102 -7.00 -5.34 7.83
CA LEU A 102 -5.96 -5.26 6.82
C LEU A 102 -5.55 -6.66 6.34
N ILE A 103 -5.42 -7.63 7.23
CA ILE A 103 -5.12 -9.03 6.89
C ILE A 103 -6.22 -9.63 5.99
N GLU A 104 -7.50 -9.34 6.25
CA GLU A 104 -8.58 -9.76 5.35
C GLU A 104 -8.44 -9.18 3.94
N ILE A 105 -8.00 -7.92 3.83
CA ILE A 105 -7.73 -7.28 2.53
C ILE A 105 -6.51 -7.93 1.86
N ILE A 106 -5.43 -8.14 2.59
CA ILE A 106 -4.20 -8.79 2.10
C ILE A 106 -4.53 -10.19 1.57
N GLN A 107 -5.27 -10.99 2.33
CA GLN A 107 -5.74 -12.32 1.91
C GLN A 107 -6.54 -12.23 0.61
N TYR A 108 -7.45 -11.26 0.49
CA TYR A 108 -8.26 -11.11 -0.71
C TYR A 108 -7.42 -10.73 -1.94
N LEU A 109 -6.47 -9.80 -1.78
CA LEU A 109 -5.52 -9.43 -2.82
C LEU A 109 -4.68 -10.64 -3.26
N HIS A 110 -4.14 -11.40 -2.29
CA HIS A 110 -3.36 -12.60 -2.53
C HIS A 110 -4.13 -13.65 -3.34
N THR A 111 -5.36 -13.97 -2.94
CA THR A 111 -6.21 -14.96 -3.64
C THR A 111 -6.57 -14.53 -5.07
N ASN A 112 -6.55 -13.23 -5.37
CA ASN A 112 -6.82 -12.70 -6.72
C ASN A 112 -5.55 -12.42 -7.53
N ASP A 113 -4.36 -12.78 -7.04
CA ASP A 113 -3.06 -12.41 -7.64
C ASP A 113 -2.94 -10.90 -7.90
N ALA A 114 -3.49 -10.09 -6.97
CA ALA A 114 -3.41 -8.64 -6.98
C ALA A 114 -2.30 -8.18 -6.04
N PRO A 115 -1.55 -7.11 -6.40
CA PRO A 115 -0.49 -6.61 -5.54
C PRO A 115 -1.05 -5.82 -4.35
N PHE A 116 -0.27 -5.81 -3.27
CA PHE A 116 -0.41 -4.85 -2.19
C PHE A 116 0.20 -3.51 -2.61
N THR A 117 -0.60 -2.43 -2.59
CA THR A 117 -0.11 -1.10 -2.97
C THR A 117 0.14 -0.25 -1.73
N VAL A 118 1.32 0.36 -1.64
CA VAL A 118 1.70 1.27 -0.56
C VAL A 118 2.21 2.60 -1.10
N ASN A 119 1.88 3.68 -0.43
CA ASN A 119 2.40 5.02 -0.67
C ASN A 119 3.41 5.34 0.44
N ILE A 120 4.66 5.59 0.05
CA ILE A 120 5.77 5.84 0.97
C ILE A 120 6.25 7.29 0.79
N TYR A 121 6.24 8.04 1.88
CA TYR A 121 6.62 9.45 1.87
C TYR A 121 7.76 9.70 2.86
N PRO A 122 9.02 9.45 2.47
CA PRO A 122 10.21 9.66 3.29
C PRO A 122 10.23 10.99 4.04
N PHE A 123 9.81 12.06 3.36
CA PHE A 123 9.80 13.42 3.89
C PHE A 123 8.93 13.60 5.13
N LEU A 124 7.87 12.80 5.31
CA LEU A 124 7.00 12.91 6.50
C LEU A 124 7.75 12.61 7.80
N SER A 125 8.81 11.82 7.74
CA SER A 125 9.67 11.53 8.89
C SER A 125 10.34 12.78 9.45
N LEU A 126 10.65 13.76 8.59
CA LEU A 126 11.24 15.06 8.98
C LEU A 126 10.25 15.94 9.73
N TYR A 127 8.96 15.85 9.40
CA TYR A 127 7.90 16.57 10.09
C TYR A 127 7.48 15.87 11.39
N GLY A 128 7.55 14.53 11.43
CA GLY A 128 7.19 13.74 12.60
C GLY A 128 8.26 13.69 13.68
N ASN A 129 9.53 13.91 13.34
CA ASN A 129 10.64 13.93 14.29
C ASN A 129 11.65 15.02 13.91
N ALA A 130 11.75 16.06 14.75
CA ALA A 130 12.68 17.18 14.55
C ALA A 130 14.16 16.79 14.57
N TYR A 131 14.49 15.61 15.10
CA TYR A 131 15.84 15.04 15.14
C TYR A 131 16.06 13.98 14.06
N PHE A 132 15.10 13.79 13.15
CA PHE A 132 15.25 12.82 12.07
C PHE A 132 16.42 13.23 11.16
N PRO A 133 17.35 12.32 10.85
CA PRO A 133 18.52 12.65 10.05
C PRO A 133 18.09 13.04 8.62
N PHE A 134 18.27 14.32 8.28
CA PHE A 134 17.89 14.86 6.96
C PHE A 134 18.48 14.02 5.81
N GLY A 135 19.75 13.64 5.93
CA GLY A 135 20.43 12.84 4.93
C GLY A 135 19.84 11.45 4.69
N PHE A 136 19.25 10.87 5.74
CA PHE A 136 18.59 9.56 5.67
C PHE A 136 17.27 9.64 4.89
N ALA A 137 16.61 10.80 4.91
CA ALA A 137 15.39 11.05 4.15
C ALA A 137 15.65 11.23 2.65
N PHE A 138 16.84 11.70 2.27
CA PHE A 138 17.20 12.07 0.90
C PHE A 138 18.36 11.29 0.29
N PHE A 139 18.67 10.10 0.84
CA PHE A 139 19.63 9.17 0.27
C PHE A 139 21.06 9.74 0.14
N ASP A 140 21.44 10.69 0.98
CA ASP A 140 22.73 11.39 0.83
C ASP A 140 23.94 10.55 1.26
N GLY A 141 23.71 9.40 1.90
CA GLY A 141 24.74 8.47 2.36
C GLY A 141 25.59 8.98 3.54
N THR A 142 25.29 10.16 4.09
CA THR A 142 26.03 10.77 5.20
C THR A 142 25.41 10.52 6.57
N SER A 143 24.17 10.04 6.59
CA SER A 143 23.41 9.76 7.81
C SER A 143 23.83 8.48 8.53
N LYS A 144 23.62 8.46 9.86
CA LYS A 144 23.78 7.25 10.68
C LYS A 144 22.83 6.15 10.17
N PRO A 145 23.34 5.03 9.64
CA PRO A 145 22.49 3.96 9.15
C PRO A 145 21.77 3.24 10.30
N ILE A 146 20.62 2.65 9.98
CA ILE A 146 19.93 1.72 10.88
C ILE A 146 20.54 0.33 10.66
N LYS A 147 21.04 -0.30 11.72
CA LYS A 147 21.54 -1.67 11.69
C LYS A 147 20.48 -2.62 12.23
N ASP A 148 20.14 -3.64 11.45
CA ASP A 148 19.14 -4.66 11.78
C ASP A 148 19.74 -6.04 11.50
N GLY A 149 20.26 -6.68 12.54
CA GLY A 149 21.11 -7.87 12.37
C GLY A 149 22.32 -7.56 11.47
N ASP A 150 22.39 -8.24 10.32
CA ASP A 150 23.43 -8.06 9.30
C ASP A 150 23.05 -7.04 8.21
N LEU A 151 21.80 -6.56 8.19
CA LEU A 151 21.33 -5.56 7.25
C LEU A 151 21.68 -4.16 7.72
N LEU A 152 22.00 -3.30 6.75
CA LEU A 152 22.33 -1.90 6.98
C LEU A 152 21.47 -1.03 6.07
N TYR A 153 20.52 -0.32 6.66
CA TYR A 153 19.71 0.64 5.92
C TYR A 153 20.38 2.00 5.95
N THR A 154 20.70 2.52 4.77
CA THR A 154 21.36 3.82 4.59
C THR A 154 20.38 4.92 4.21
N ASN A 155 19.11 4.58 3.96
CA ASN A 155 18.04 5.53 3.68
C ASN A 155 16.71 5.04 4.29
N VAL A 156 15.79 5.98 4.52
CA VAL A 156 14.50 5.69 5.14
C VAL A 156 13.55 4.93 4.23
N PHE A 157 13.69 5.05 2.91
CA PHE A 157 12.81 4.36 1.98
C PHE A 157 13.00 2.84 2.08
N ASP A 158 14.24 2.37 2.03
CA ASP A 158 14.56 0.95 2.18
C ASP A 158 14.14 0.44 3.56
N ALA A 159 14.45 1.19 4.62
CA ALA A 159 14.03 0.82 5.98
C ALA A 159 12.50 0.71 6.09
N ASN A 160 11.77 1.67 5.54
CA ASN A 160 10.30 1.70 5.59
C ASN A 160 9.67 0.60 4.72
N PHE A 161 10.20 0.40 3.52
CA PHE A 161 9.75 -0.66 2.62
C PHE A 161 9.97 -2.04 3.25
N ASP A 162 11.14 -2.27 3.85
CA ASP A 162 11.43 -3.56 4.47
C ASP A 162 10.61 -3.77 5.76
N THR A 163 10.24 -2.70 6.46
CA THR A 163 9.28 -2.77 7.57
C THR A 163 7.93 -3.33 7.08
N LEU A 164 7.47 -2.93 5.89
CA LEU A 164 6.27 -3.51 5.28
C LEU A 164 6.48 -4.99 4.90
N VAL A 165 7.62 -5.34 4.31
CA VAL A 165 7.95 -6.73 3.95
C VAL A 165 7.90 -7.63 5.18
N TRP A 166 8.50 -7.21 6.30
CA TRP A 166 8.44 -7.93 7.57
C TRP A 166 7.03 -7.99 8.15
N SER A 167 6.25 -6.91 8.05
CA SER A 167 4.85 -6.88 8.49
C SER A 167 3.98 -7.87 7.71
N LEU A 168 4.14 -7.93 6.39
CA LEU A 168 3.47 -8.91 5.51
C LEU A 168 3.91 -10.34 5.83
N THR A 169 5.20 -10.55 6.07
CA THR A 169 5.76 -11.85 6.46
C THR A 169 5.13 -12.35 7.78
N LYS A 170 5.04 -11.49 8.80
CA LYS A 170 4.37 -11.81 10.08
C LYS A 170 2.88 -12.04 9.93
N ALA A 171 2.24 -11.39 8.96
CA ALA A 171 0.84 -11.63 8.61
C ALA A 171 0.63 -12.94 7.81
N GLY A 172 1.69 -13.65 7.42
CA GLY A 172 1.61 -14.92 6.69
C GLY A 172 1.70 -14.80 5.16
N PHE A 173 2.11 -13.64 4.63
CA PHE A 173 2.18 -13.37 3.18
C PHE A 173 3.60 -12.92 2.74
N PRO A 174 4.64 -13.74 2.95
CA PRO A 174 6.02 -13.36 2.61
C PRO A 174 6.25 -13.15 1.11
N GLU A 175 5.44 -13.76 0.25
CA GLU A 175 5.55 -13.66 -1.21
C GLU A 175 4.60 -12.62 -1.83
N MET A 176 3.98 -11.78 -1.00
CA MET A 176 3.06 -10.74 -1.47
C MET A 176 3.78 -9.78 -2.42
N LYS A 177 3.25 -9.63 -3.64
CA LYS A 177 3.74 -8.62 -4.60
C LYS A 177 3.41 -7.24 -4.06
N ILE A 178 4.43 -6.37 -3.96
CA ILE A 178 4.26 -4.99 -3.48
C ILE A 178 4.45 -4.02 -4.65
N VAL A 179 3.58 -3.03 -4.73
CA VAL A 179 3.71 -1.88 -5.64
C VAL A 179 3.80 -0.61 -4.80
N VAL A 180 4.84 0.20 -5.04
CA VAL A 180 4.90 1.56 -4.47
C VAL A 180 4.07 2.48 -5.36
N GLY A 181 2.84 2.79 -4.90
CA GLY A 181 1.85 3.54 -5.68
C GLY A 181 2.16 5.03 -5.79
N ARG A 182 2.69 5.61 -4.71
CA ARG A 182 3.18 7.00 -4.68
C ARG A 182 4.44 7.09 -3.83
N TRP A 183 5.37 7.89 -4.33
CA TRP A 183 6.57 8.30 -3.62
C TRP A 183 6.72 9.81 -3.75
N ALA A 184 7.05 10.48 -2.65
CA ALA A 184 7.58 11.84 -2.69
C ALA A 184 8.95 11.86 -1.99
N GLY A 185 10.01 11.83 -2.78
CA GLY A 185 11.31 12.37 -2.43
C GLY A 185 11.36 13.82 -2.90
N GLN A 186 12.20 14.66 -2.30
CA GLN A 186 12.37 16.03 -2.76
C GLN A 186 12.88 15.99 -4.20
N LEU A 187 12.00 16.28 -5.16
CA LEU A 187 12.37 16.78 -6.49
C LEU A 187 13.08 18.10 -6.25
N MET A 188 14.39 18.05 -6.01
CA MET A 188 15.24 19.16 -6.39
C MET A 188 15.26 19.16 -7.92
N VAL A 189 14.33 19.92 -8.50
CA VAL A 189 14.57 20.50 -9.82
C VAL A 189 15.79 21.39 -9.63
N THR A 190 16.95 20.89 -10.05
CA THR A 190 18.12 21.72 -10.38
C THR A 190 18.14 21.95 -11.87
#